data_AF-A0AAJ1U3Z0-F1
#
_entry.id   AF-A0AAJ1U3Z0-F1
#
_cell.length_a   1.000
_cell.length_b   1.000
_cell.length_c   1.000
_cell.angle_alpha   90.00
_cell.angle_beta   90.00
_cell.angle_gamma   90.00
#
_symmetry.space_group_name_H-M   'P 1'
#
loop_
_entity.id
_entity.type
_entity.pdbx_description
1 polymer ?
#
loop_
_entity_poly.entity_id
_entity_poly.type
_entity_poly.pdbx_seq_one_letter_code
_entity_poly.pdbx_strand_id
1 'polypeptide(L)'
;MARRAAGIVAGTVAGTVTGAAVGAVVALGVAGGGAAAAVGAPAQAADRAPGWVPPGDTVVAVEGDADNGFTIEHHDGTTLHPPTLSEATAECGEYDAEVQVAVCVAEVETWYRDLADLQVAIAWARHDAGGGGRGTVHVG
;
A
#
# COMPACT_ATOMS: atom_id res chain seq x y z
N MET A 1 -26.91 27.50 6.30
CA MET A 1 -26.54 27.27 7.73
C MET A 1 -26.21 25.80 7.89
N ALA A 2 -24.93 25.46 8.10
CA ALA A 2 -24.41 24.24 8.76
C ALA A 2 -22.90 24.15 8.44
N ARG A 3 -22.05 24.71 9.31
CA ARG A 3 -20.60 24.56 9.23
C ARG A 3 -20.23 23.29 9.98
N ARG A 4 -19.73 22.26 9.29
CA ARG A 4 -19.17 21.06 9.95
C ARG A 4 -17.74 21.38 10.38
N ALA A 5 -17.50 21.26 11.68
CA ALA A 5 -16.21 21.49 12.31
C ALA A 5 -15.25 20.33 12.00
N ALA A 6 -14.06 20.68 11.51
CA ALA A 6 -12.92 19.78 11.40
C ALA A 6 -12.33 19.57 12.81
N GLY A 7 -12.42 18.36 13.35
CA GLY A 7 -11.71 17.96 14.55
C GLY A 7 -10.31 17.47 14.19
N ILE A 8 -9.29 18.27 14.50
CA ILE A 8 -7.89 17.88 14.44
C ILE A 8 -7.62 16.94 15.62
N VAL A 9 -7.35 15.66 15.35
CA VAL A 9 -6.88 14.71 16.37
C VAL A 9 -5.37 14.88 16.48
N ALA A 10 -4.94 15.73 17.41
CA ALA A 10 -3.55 15.86 17.81
C ALA A 10 -3.16 14.66 18.69
N GLY A 11 -2.56 13.63 18.09
CA GLY A 11 -1.98 12.50 18.81
C GLY A 11 -0.62 12.88 19.42
N THR A 12 -0.60 13.18 20.70
CA THR A 12 0.63 13.27 21.51
C THR A 12 1.24 11.88 21.69
N VAL A 13 2.36 11.61 21.02
CA VAL A 13 3.24 10.49 21.37
C VAL A 13 4.04 10.86 22.62
N ALA A 14 3.56 10.39 23.77
CA ALA A 14 4.30 10.44 25.03
C ALA A 14 5.50 9.49 24.95
N GLY A 15 6.69 10.06 24.69
CA GLY A 15 7.95 9.34 24.78
C GLY A 15 8.29 9.03 26.24
N THR A 16 8.33 7.75 26.60
CA THR A 16 8.94 7.31 27.86
C THR A 16 10.43 7.09 27.64
N VAL A 17 11.21 8.14 27.88
CA VAL A 17 12.64 8.05 28.16
C VAL A 17 12.82 7.54 29.58
N THR A 18 13.04 6.23 29.75
CA THR A 18 13.60 5.69 31.00
C THR A 18 15.12 5.61 30.86
N GLY A 19 15.80 6.62 31.40
CA GLY A 19 17.24 6.64 31.57
C GLY A 19 17.65 6.28 33.00
N ALA A 20 18.67 5.43 33.08
CA ALA A 20 19.71 5.31 34.12
C ALA A 20 19.37 4.67 35.49
N ALA A 21 19.91 3.46 35.70
CA ALA A 21 20.63 3.15 36.93
C ALA A 21 21.89 2.35 36.61
N VAL A 22 23.02 2.87 37.08
CA VAL A 22 24.39 2.37 36.97
C VAL A 22 24.58 1.17 37.90
N GLY A 23 25.27 0.12 37.45
CA GLY A 23 25.69 -0.99 38.30
C GLY A 23 26.44 -2.09 37.53
N ALA A 24 27.76 -1.92 37.40
CA ALA A 24 28.66 -2.88 36.79
C ALA A 24 28.96 -4.06 37.72
N VAL A 25 28.93 -5.30 37.21
CA VAL A 25 29.91 -6.35 37.56
C VAL A 25 30.12 -7.26 36.34
N VAL A 26 31.28 -7.12 35.69
CA VAL A 26 31.82 -8.14 34.79
C VAL A 26 32.39 -9.24 35.67
N ALA A 27 31.77 -10.42 35.67
CA ALA A 27 32.36 -11.61 36.26
C ALA A 27 32.86 -12.53 35.13
N LEU A 28 34.18 -12.48 34.90
CA LEU A 28 34.92 -13.54 34.22
C LEU A 28 34.77 -14.84 35.05
N GLY A 29 34.06 -15.83 34.51
CA GLY A 29 34.06 -17.20 35.01
C GLY A 29 34.56 -18.14 33.92
N VAL A 30 35.80 -18.58 34.03
CA VAL A 30 36.42 -19.57 33.13
C VAL A 30 36.06 -20.98 33.60
N ALA A 31 35.63 -21.80 32.62
CA ALA A 31 35.63 -23.27 32.59
C ALA A 31 34.72 -24.06 33.55
N GLY A 32 33.78 -24.82 32.97
CA GLY A 32 33.09 -25.92 33.64
C GLY A 32 31.97 -26.47 32.76
N GLY A 33 32.17 -27.66 32.19
CA GLY A 33 31.23 -28.30 31.28
C GLY A 33 29.86 -28.57 31.89
N GLY A 34 28.85 -28.60 31.02
CA GLY A 34 27.48 -28.95 31.36
C GLY A 34 26.59 -28.78 30.13
N ALA A 35 26.64 -29.74 29.21
CA ALA A 35 25.65 -29.87 28.15
C ALA A 35 24.29 -30.15 28.80
N ALA A 36 23.54 -29.08 29.09
CA ALA A 36 22.14 -29.21 29.42
C ALA A 36 21.40 -29.59 28.14
N ALA A 37 21.02 -30.85 28.05
CA ALA A 37 20.12 -31.36 27.04
C ALA A 37 18.84 -30.50 27.04
N ALA A 38 18.72 -29.61 26.08
CA ALA A 38 17.47 -28.96 25.74
C ALA A 38 16.54 -30.06 25.18
N VAL A 39 15.81 -30.70 26.09
CA VAL A 39 14.64 -31.52 25.74
C VAL A 39 13.76 -30.65 24.86
N GLY A 40 13.64 -31.05 23.59
CA GLY A 40 12.86 -30.33 22.59
C GLY A 40 11.42 -30.23 23.04
N ALA A 41 11.03 -29.08 23.57
CA ALA A 41 9.64 -28.68 23.58
C ALA A 41 9.18 -28.71 22.11
N PRO A 42 8.10 -29.42 21.75
CA PRO A 42 7.54 -29.27 20.43
C PRO A 42 7.20 -27.79 20.30
N ALA A 43 7.86 -27.10 19.36
CA ALA A 43 7.43 -25.78 18.97
C ALA A 43 5.98 -25.96 18.50
N GLN A 44 5.04 -25.55 19.35
CA GLN A 44 3.64 -25.45 18.96
C GLN A 44 3.66 -24.48 17.79
N ALA A 45 3.45 -25.01 16.57
CA ALA A 45 3.23 -24.19 15.42
C ALA A 45 2.01 -23.34 15.76
N ALA A 46 2.24 -22.10 16.17
CA ALA A 46 1.17 -21.14 16.32
C ALA A 46 0.45 -21.14 14.99
N ASP A 47 -0.86 -21.43 14.99
CA ASP A 47 -1.69 -21.30 13.80
C ASP A 47 -1.41 -19.93 13.22
N ARG A 48 -0.78 -19.92 12.04
CA ARG A 48 -0.44 -18.67 11.36
C ARG A 48 -1.76 -17.97 11.16
N ALA A 49 -1.89 -16.75 11.69
CA ALA A 49 -3.08 -15.95 11.45
C ALA A 49 -3.41 -16.01 9.95
N PRO A 50 -4.70 -16.16 9.60
CA PRO A 50 -5.10 -16.27 8.20
C PRO A 50 -4.47 -15.12 7.42
N GLY A 51 -3.91 -15.45 6.26
CA GLY A 51 -3.30 -14.46 5.39
C GLY A 51 -4.29 -13.34 5.07
N TRP A 52 -3.79 -12.12 4.94
CA TRP A 52 -4.61 -11.01 4.47
C TRP A 52 -5.16 -11.34 3.06
N VAL A 53 -6.45 -11.09 2.86
CA VAL A 53 -7.14 -11.23 1.57
C VAL A 53 -7.65 -9.84 1.18
N PRO A 54 -7.33 -9.33 -0.02
CA PRO A 54 -7.86 -8.06 -0.50
C PRO A 54 -9.40 -8.07 -0.59
N PRO A 55 -10.07 -6.93 -0.34
CA PRO A 55 -11.45 -6.73 -0.75
C PRO A 55 -11.68 -7.07 -2.24
N GLY A 56 -12.89 -7.55 -2.58
CA GLY A 56 -13.20 -7.98 -3.95
C GLY A 56 -13.02 -6.89 -5.01
N ASP A 57 -13.33 -5.64 -4.65
CA ASP A 57 -13.17 -4.42 -5.45
C ASP A 57 -11.74 -3.87 -5.48
N THR A 58 -10.75 -4.61 -4.96
CA THR A 58 -9.35 -4.20 -5.06
C THR A 58 -8.91 -4.30 -6.52
N VAL A 59 -8.46 -3.20 -7.12
CA VAL A 59 -7.85 -3.22 -8.46
C VAL A 59 -6.54 -3.98 -8.42
N VAL A 60 -6.43 -5.05 -9.20
CA VAL A 60 -5.25 -5.92 -9.28
C VAL A 60 -4.48 -5.75 -10.57
N ALA A 61 -5.12 -5.26 -11.65
CA ALA A 61 -4.47 -4.93 -12.91
C ALA A 61 -5.16 -3.74 -13.59
N VAL A 62 -4.36 -2.94 -14.29
CA VAL A 62 -4.82 -1.90 -15.22
C VAL A 62 -4.03 -2.08 -16.50
N GLU A 63 -4.70 -2.29 -17.63
CA GLU A 63 -4.08 -2.52 -18.94
C GLU A 63 -4.64 -1.54 -19.98
N GLY A 64 -3.91 -1.32 -21.07
CA GLY A 64 -4.29 -0.36 -22.11
C GLY A 64 -3.78 1.06 -21.85
N ASP A 65 -4.38 2.02 -22.53
CA ASP A 65 -4.01 3.44 -22.50
C ASP A 65 -5.22 4.36 -22.78
N ALA A 66 -5.02 5.66 -22.64
CA ALA A 66 -6.09 6.65 -22.77
C ALA A 66 -6.71 6.73 -24.18
N ASP A 67 -5.92 6.45 -25.22
CA ASP A 67 -6.34 6.58 -26.62
C ASP A 67 -7.12 5.35 -27.09
N ASN A 68 -6.70 4.16 -26.63
CA ASN A 68 -7.26 2.87 -27.04
C ASN A 68 -8.25 2.28 -26.01
N GLY A 69 -8.34 2.88 -24.83
CA GLY A 69 -9.17 2.42 -23.72
C GLY A 69 -8.37 1.63 -22.68
N PHE A 70 -8.79 1.76 -21.42
CA PHE A 70 -8.25 0.99 -20.31
C PHE A 70 -9.11 -0.25 -20.02
N THR A 71 -8.50 -1.27 -19.43
CA THR A 71 -9.18 -2.40 -18.77
C THR A 71 -8.72 -2.46 -17.33
N ILE A 72 -9.66 -2.46 -16.40
CA ILE A 72 -9.42 -2.50 -14.95
C ILE A 72 -9.93 -3.85 -14.43
N GLU A 73 -9.04 -4.68 -13.91
CA GLU A 73 -9.38 -5.98 -13.29
C GLU A 73 -9.38 -5.86 -11.77
N HIS A 74 -10.42 -6.40 -11.13
CA HIS A 74 -10.56 -6.45 -9.68
C HIS A 74 -10.25 -7.83 -9.13
N HIS A 75 -9.95 -7.89 -7.83
CA HIS A 75 -9.58 -9.13 -7.13
C HIS A 75 -10.68 -10.20 -7.15
N ASP A 76 -11.95 -9.82 -7.24
CA ASP A 76 -13.07 -10.76 -7.41
C ASP A 76 -13.23 -11.31 -8.84
N GLY A 77 -12.35 -10.90 -9.77
CA GLY A 77 -12.36 -11.31 -11.18
C GLY A 77 -13.27 -10.46 -12.07
N THR A 78 -13.92 -9.42 -11.54
CA THR A 78 -14.70 -8.49 -12.36
C THR A 78 -13.81 -7.53 -13.13
N THR A 79 -14.24 -7.15 -14.33
CA THR A 79 -13.55 -6.18 -15.17
C THR A 79 -14.41 -4.95 -15.44
N LEU A 80 -13.77 -3.78 -15.50
CA LEU A 80 -14.37 -2.53 -15.97
C LEU A 80 -13.61 -2.04 -17.20
N HIS A 81 -14.36 -1.60 -18.20
CA HIS A 81 -13.85 -1.05 -19.44
C HIS A 81 -14.39 0.37 -19.58
N PRO A 82 -13.71 1.38 -19.00
CA PRO A 82 -14.10 2.76 -19.23
C PRO A 82 -14.05 3.12 -20.72
N PRO A 83 -14.75 4.19 -21.13
CA PRO A 83 -14.61 4.74 -22.47
C PRO A 83 -13.15 5.12 -22.78
N THR A 84 -12.86 5.51 -24.01
CA THR A 84 -11.59 6.19 -24.33
C THR A 84 -11.61 7.63 -23.83
N LEU A 85 -10.44 8.26 -23.73
CA LEU A 85 -10.34 9.68 -23.38
C LEU A 85 -11.12 10.56 -24.38
N SER A 86 -11.08 10.21 -25.66
CA SER A 86 -11.79 10.95 -26.71
C SER A 86 -13.31 10.88 -26.56
N GLU A 87 -13.84 9.72 -26.16
CA GLU A 87 -15.27 9.54 -25.90
C GLU A 87 -15.67 10.27 -24.61
N ALA A 88 -14.91 10.11 -23.52
CA ALA A 88 -15.22 10.76 -22.24
C ALA A 88 -15.17 12.30 -22.32
N THR A 89 -14.22 12.85 -23.08
CA THR A 89 -14.12 14.31 -23.29
C THR A 89 -15.17 14.85 -24.26
N ALA A 90 -15.67 14.04 -25.20
CA ALA A 90 -16.76 14.43 -26.08
C ALA A 90 -18.06 14.71 -25.31
N GLU A 91 -18.37 13.89 -24.29
CA GLU A 91 -19.53 14.07 -23.42
C GLU A 91 -19.45 15.39 -22.61
N CYS A 92 -18.25 15.90 -22.33
CA CYS A 92 -18.10 17.19 -21.65
C CYS A 92 -18.63 18.37 -22.48
N GLY A 93 -18.80 18.22 -23.80
CA GLY A 93 -19.37 19.26 -24.66
C GLY A 93 -20.86 19.53 -24.43
N GLU A 94 -21.55 18.68 -23.68
CA GLU A 94 -22.99 18.83 -23.39
C GLU A 94 -23.32 19.86 -22.30
N TYR A 95 -22.32 20.32 -21.53
CA TYR A 95 -22.55 21.33 -20.51
C TYR A 95 -22.80 22.73 -21.10
N ASP A 96 -23.80 23.43 -20.56
CA ASP A 96 -24.20 24.77 -21.05
C ASP A 96 -23.16 25.88 -20.79
N ALA A 97 -22.32 25.73 -19.76
CA ALA A 97 -21.37 26.75 -19.37
C ALA A 97 -19.93 26.33 -19.69
N GLU A 98 -19.16 27.21 -20.32
CA GLU A 98 -17.75 26.97 -20.68
C GLU A 98 -16.89 26.54 -19.49
N VAL A 99 -17.14 27.09 -18.31
CA VAL A 99 -16.42 26.71 -17.08
C VAL A 99 -16.73 25.25 -16.68
N GLN A 100 -17.96 24.78 -16.87
CA GLN A 100 -18.34 23.40 -16.58
C GLN A 100 -17.69 22.43 -17.56
N VAL A 101 -17.65 22.79 -18.86
CA VAL A 101 -16.91 22.02 -19.88
C VAL A 101 -15.43 21.90 -19.48
N ALA A 102 -14.78 23.01 -19.13
CA ALA A 102 -13.37 23.02 -18.77
C ALA A 102 -13.07 22.18 -17.50
N VAL A 103 -13.94 22.24 -16.49
CA VAL A 103 -13.82 21.41 -15.28
C VAL A 103 -13.99 19.93 -15.62
N CYS A 104 -15.02 19.58 -16.41
CA CYS A 104 -15.26 18.20 -16.84
C CYS A 104 -14.04 17.63 -17.59
N VAL A 105 -13.51 18.36 -18.57
CA VAL A 105 -12.33 17.93 -19.33
C VAL A 105 -11.13 17.70 -18.40
N ALA A 106 -10.87 18.60 -17.46
CA ALA A 106 -9.76 18.47 -16.53
C ALA A 106 -9.93 17.27 -15.58
N GLU A 107 -11.15 17.00 -15.11
CA GLU A 107 -11.47 15.83 -14.28
C GLU A 107 -11.26 14.53 -15.04
N VAL A 108 -11.74 14.47 -16.29
CA VAL A 108 -11.54 13.31 -17.18
C VAL A 108 -10.06 13.10 -17.43
N GLU A 109 -9.32 14.11 -17.90
CA GLU A 109 -7.87 13.99 -18.17
C GLU A 109 -7.07 13.57 -16.93
N THR A 110 -7.45 14.07 -15.75
CA THR A 110 -6.84 13.66 -14.48
C THR A 110 -7.09 12.20 -14.20
N TRP A 111 -8.33 11.74 -14.35
CA TRP A 111 -8.68 10.36 -14.10
C TRP A 111 -7.92 9.37 -15.01
N TYR A 112 -7.77 9.67 -16.30
CA TYR A 112 -6.99 8.82 -17.21
C TYR A 112 -5.48 8.84 -16.90
N ARG A 113 -4.94 9.98 -16.45
CA ARG A 113 -3.55 10.07 -15.97
C ARG A 113 -3.34 9.19 -14.74
N ASP A 114 -4.27 9.26 -13.79
CA ASP A 114 -4.20 8.49 -12.54
C ASP A 114 -4.31 6.98 -12.81
N LEU A 115 -5.05 6.55 -13.85
CA LEU A 115 -5.05 5.15 -14.29
C LEU A 115 -3.70 4.68 -14.82
N ALA A 116 -3.00 5.51 -15.61
CA ALA A 116 -1.66 5.21 -16.07
C ALA A 116 -0.67 5.11 -14.89
N ASP A 117 -0.76 6.02 -13.93
CA ASP A 117 0.06 5.98 -12.72
C ASP A 117 -0.23 4.73 -11.87
N LEU A 118 -1.50 4.32 -11.76
CA LEU A 118 -1.90 3.09 -11.07
C LEU A 118 -1.33 1.84 -11.75
N GLN A 119 -1.36 1.78 -13.08
CA GLN A 119 -0.73 0.69 -13.85
C GLN A 119 0.76 0.55 -13.50
N VAL A 120 1.50 1.67 -13.47
CA VAL A 120 2.93 1.68 -13.11
C VAL A 120 3.14 1.27 -11.66
N ALA A 121 2.32 1.77 -10.73
CA ALA A 121 2.40 1.43 -9.32
C ALA A 121 2.19 -0.07 -9.06
N ILE A 122 1.21 -0.69 -9.74
CA ILE A 122 0.95 -2.13 -9.66
C ILE A 122 2.15 -2.92 -10.21
N ALA A 123 2.70 -2.52 -11.35
CA ALA A 123 3.87 -3.18 -11.92
C ALA A 123 5.08 -3.12 -10.97
N TRP A 124 5.31 -1.97 -10.32
CA TRP A 124 6.39 -1.80 -9.35
C TRP A 124 6.18 -2.65 -8.10
N ALA A 125 4.95 -2.68 -7.56
CA ALA A 125 4.62 -3.49 -6.40
C ALA A 125 4.85 -4.99 -6.66
N ARG A 126 4.49 -5.48 -7.85
CA ARG A 126 4.77 -6.87 -8.27
C ARG A 126 6.27 -7.15 -8.37
N HIS A 127 7.03 -6.20 -8.90
CA HIS A 127 8.50 -6.31 -8.98
C HIS A 127 9.16 -6.38 -7.60
N ASP A 128 8.74 -5.54 -6.63
CA ASP A 128 9.27 -5.61 -5.26
C ASP A 128 8.87 -6.92 -4.55
N ALA A 129 7.62 -7.36 -4.71
CA ALA A 129 7.14 -8.61 -4.13
C ALA A 129 7.89 -9.84 -4.67
N GLY A 130 8.32 -9.81 -5.94
CA GLY A 130 9.14 -10.84 -6.57
C GLY A 130 10.62 -10.84 -6.14
N GLY A 131 11.05 -9.94 -5.25
CA GLY A 131 12.42 -9.84 -4.76
C GLY A 131 13.37 -9.02 -5.65
N GLY A 132 12.85 -8.31 -6.65
CA GLY A 132 13.67 -7.47 -7.55
C GLY A 132 14.02 -6.09 -6.99
N GLY A 133 13.30 -5.60 -5.97
CA GLY A 133 13.44 -4.23 -5.44
C GLY A 133 14.31 -4.10 -4.18
N ARG A 134 14.32 -5.12 -3.31
CA ARG A 134 15.11 -5.14 -2.08
C ARG A 134 16.29 -6.08 -2.23
N GLY A 135 17.36 -5.56 -2.85
CA GLY A 135 18.68 -6.13 -2.67
C GLY A 135 18.92 -6.38 -1.19
N THR A 136 19.39 -7.58 -0.87
CA THR A 136 19.81 -7.98 0.47
C THR A 136 20.72 -6.90 1.06
N VAL A 137 20.19 -6.07 1.97
CA VAL A 137 21.04 -5.26 2.84
C VAL A 137 21.74 -6.26 3.75
N HIS A 138 22.90 -6.73 3.31
CA HIS A 138 23.82 -7.47 4.16
C HIS A 138 24.21 -6.55 5.30
N VAL A 139 23.71 -6.87 6.49
CA VAL A 139 24.26 -6.35 7.74
C VAL A 139 25.63 -7.02 7.90
N GLY A 140 26.68 -6.31 7.45
CA GLY A 140 28.09 -6.69 7.61
C GLY A 140 28.80 -5.68 8.49
#